data_AF-A0A1Z9E6Z1-F1
#
_entry.id   AF-A0A1Z9E6Z1-F1
#
_cell.length_a   1.000
_cell.length_b   1.000
_cell.length_c   1.000
_cell.angle_alpha   90.00
_cell.angle_beta   90.00
_cell.angle_gamma   90.00
#
_symmetry.space_group_name_H-M   'P 1'
#
loop_
_entity.id
_entity.type
_entity.pdbx_description
1 polymer ?
#
loop_
_entity_poly.entity_id
_entity_poly.type
_entity_poly.pdbx_seq_one_letter_code
_entity_poly.pdbx_strand_id
1 'polypeptide(L)'
;MTTNSYFSQGTTGEQDLVGDLVVEQIKMFGRDVYYIPRTLVNEDTVFGEDNLSSFNGAYLLEAYIEDANGFRGDGDMFSKFGVRISDQVTFIISRTRFTEAVDDNATLIVEGRPNEGDLIHFPLANKTFEIQFVEHEIPFYQLGKIHVWGLRCELFEYSDEDINTGVAEIDAIELNFANAITVTMASGGAGDFTVGETVTGGTSNTTADVKSWDSATGKLIVINRDGRFTIPETITGDTSSASWTSANYNTLNNVNTSDTIDSNWTIETQADGIVDFTEGNPFGEFGNSGGTI
;
A
#
# COMPACT_ATOMS: atom_id res chain seq x y z
N MET A 1 27.80 -1.87 -47.31
CA MET A 1 26.85 -1.54 -46.23
C MET A 1 26.07 -2.82 -45.96
N THR A 2 25.98 -3.24 -44.70
CA THR A 2 25.41 -4.57 -44.36
C THR A 2 23.88 -4.56 -44.34
N THR A 3 23.25 -3.39 -44.24
CA THR A 3 21.81 -3.16 -44.33
C THR A 3 21.38 -2.71 -45.73
N ASN A 4 20.13 -2.99 -46.11
CA ASN A 4 19.58 -2.67 -47.42
C ASN A 4 19.32 -1.15 -47.54
N SER A 5 19.95 -0.49 -48.53
CA SER A 5 19.86 0.96 -48.75
C SER A 5 18.49 1.44 -49.25
N TYR A 6 17.61 0.52 -49.67
CA TYR A 6 16.26 0.86 -50.17
C TYR A 6 15.19 0.90 -49.06
N PHE A 7 15.54 0.54 -47.82
CA PHE A 7 14.63 0.57 -46.69
C PHE A 7 15.12 1.56 -45.63
N SER A 8 14.23 2.48 -45.21
CA SER A 8 14.43 3.27 -44.00
C SER A 8 14.23 2.38 -42.78
N GLN A 9 14.99 2.62 -41.72
CA GLN A 9 14.78 1.96 -40.42
C GLN A 9 13.70 2.71 -39.61
N GLY A 10 12.63 3.13 -40.27
CA GLY A 10 11.56 3.95 -39.68
C GLY A 10 11.64 5.42 -40.02
N THR A 11 10.53 5.95 -40.53
CA THR A 11 10.21 7.39 -40.49
C THR A 11 9.28 7.68 -39.32
N THR A 12 9.19 8.94 -38.89
CA THR A 12 8.31 9.35 -37.78
C THR A 12 6.85 8.93 -38.02
N GLY A 13 6.33 9.09 -39.24
CA GLY A 13 4.96 8.67 -39.55
C GLY A 13 4.72 7.16 -39.45
N GLU A 14 5.71 6.33 -39.83
CA GLU A 14 5.59 4.88 -39.67
C GLU A 14 5.71 4.46 -38.21
N GLN A 15 6.62 5.09 -37.46
CA GLN A 15 6.76 4.87 -36.01
C GLN A 15 5.47 5.24 -35.27
N ASP A 16 4.87 6.38 -35.60
CA ASP A 16 3.65 6.85 -34.93
C ASP A 16 2.46 5.95 -35.28
N LEU A 17 2.32 5.53 -36.55
CA LEU A 17 1.32 4.54 -36.95
C LEU A 17 1.46 3.22 -36.18
N VAL A 18 2.69 2.70 -36.02
CA VAL A 18 2.94 1.49 -35.22
C VAL A 18 2.57 1.74 -33.75
N GLY A 19 2.92 2.90 -33.21
CA GLY A 19 2.53 3.30 -31.85
C GLY A 19 1.02 3.32 -31.64
N ASP A 20 0.27 3.93 -32.57
CA ASP A 20 -1.19 3.99 -32.52
C ASP A 20 -1.82 2.59 -32.59
N LEU A 21 -1.28 1.71 -33.45
CA LEU A 21 -1.73 0.33 -33.55
C LEU A 21 -1.45 -0.46 -32.26
N VAL A 22 -0.31 -0.22 -31.60
CA VAL A 22 0.01 -0.83 -30.30
C VAL A 22 -0.95 -0.34 -29.21
N VAL A 23 -1.25 0.96 -29.17
CA VAL A 23 -2.24 1.53 -28.24
C VAL A 23 -3.59 0.88 -28.45
N GLU A 24 -4.06 0.80 -29.69
CA GLU A 24 -5.35 0.18 -30.02
C GLU A 24 -5.37 -1.31 -29.67
N GLN A 25 -4.29 -2.04 -29.95
CA GLN A 25 -4.16 -3.45 -29.58
C GLN A 25 -4.31 -3.66 -28.07
N ILE A 26 -3.61 -2.86 -27.26
CA ILE A 26 -3.68 -2.97 -25.80
C ILE A 26 -5.08 -2.59 -25.29
N LYS A 27 -5.72 -1.58 -25.89
CA LYS A 27 -7.12 -1.23 -25.56
C LYS A 27 -8.12 -2.34 -25.92
N MET A 28 -7.92 -3.04 -27.02
CA MET A 28 -8.83 -4.10 -27.47
C MET A 28 -8.69 -5.40 -26.66
N PHE A 29 -7.47 -5.78 -26.30
CA PHE A 29 -7.17 -7.11 -25.75
C PHE A 29 -6.57 -7.10 -24.34
N GLY A 30 -6.14 -5.94 -23.85
CA GLY A 30 -5.63 -5.76 -22.51
C GLY A 30 -6.74 -5.77 -21.45
N ARG A 31 -6.33 -5.40 -20.25
CA ARG A 31 -7.19 -5.26 -19.08
C ARG A 31 -6.92 -3.92 -18.41
N ASP A 32 -7.96 -3.40 -17.78
CA ASP A 32 -7.85 -2.20 -16.97
C ASP A 32 -7.10 -2.52 -15.67
N VAL A 33 -6.10 -1.71 -15.37
CA VAL A 33 -5.32 -1.77 -14.13
C VAL A 33 -5.13 -0.36 -13.59
N TYR A 34 -4.91 -0.24 -12.29
CA TYR A 34 -4.51 1.02 -11.67
C TYR A 34 -3.00 1.03 -11.48
N TYR A 35 -2.33 2.05 -12.02
CA TYR A 35 -0.94 2.37 -11.68
C TYR A 35 -0.93 3.32 -10.50
N ILE A 36 -0.13 3.00 -9.51
CA ILE A 36 -0.10 3.67 -8.22
C ILE A 36 1.37 4.06 -7.97
N PRO A 37 1.76 5.31 -8.26
CA PRO A 37 3.13 5.75 -8.06
C PRO A 37 3.45 5.88 -6.57
N ARG A 38 4.65 5.49 -6.17
CA ARG A 38 5.19 5.76 -4.83
C ARG A 38 5.39 7.26 -4.67
N THR A 39 4.90 7.80 -3.58
CA THR A 39 5.11 9.20 -3.21
C THR A 39 6.49 9.35 -2.61
N LEU A 40 7.23 10.38 -3.04
CA LEU A 40 8.51 10.74 -2.45
C LEU A 40 8.30 11.30 -1.03
N VAL A 41 8.65 10.51 -0.02
CA VAL A 41 8.79 11.00 1.36
C VAL A 41 10.25 11.38 1.56
N ASN A 42 10.53 12.63 1.93
CA ASN A 42 11.91 13.14 2.10
C ASN A 42 12.79 12.19 2.92
N GLU A 43 13.69 11.46 2.28
CA GLU A 43 14.69 10.62 2.95
C GLU A 43 15.45 11.45 3.98
N ASP A 44 15.49 10.99 5.23
CA ASP A 44 16.37 11.60 6.21
C ASP A 44 17.82 11.28 5.86
N THR A 45 18.44 12.21 5.14
CA THR A 45 19.84 12.11 4.71
C THR A 45 20.84 12.04 5.86
N VAL A 46 20.44 12.31 7.10
CA VAL A 46 21.33 12.30 8.28
C VAL A 46 21.44 10.90 8.89
N PHE A 47 20.33 10.14 8.93
CA PHE A 47 20.31 8.79 9.52
C PHE A 47 20.18 7.67 8.49
N GLY A 48 19.84 7.98 7.24
CA GLY A 48 19.68 6.98 6.18
C GLY A 48 18.57 5.97 6.48
N GLU A 49 17.61 6.36 7.31
CA GLU A 49 16.39 5.58 7.53
C GLU A 49 15.52 5.70 6.28
N ASP A 50 15.05 4.56 5.78
CA ASP A 50 14.07 4.52 4.70
C ASP A 50 12.73 4.96 5.30
N ASN A 51 12.14 6.02 4.74
CA ASN A 51 10.79 6.38 5.13
C ASN A 51 9.85 5.30 4.59
N LEU A 52 8.85 4.95 5.40
CA LEU A 52 7.72 4.15 4.94
C LEU A 52 7.19 4.70 3.62
N SER A 53 6.98 3.80 2.65
CA SER A 53 6.38 4.15 1.37
C SER A 53 4.97 4.68 1.59
N SER A 54 4.60 5.73 0.85
CA SER A 54 3.22 6.22 0.82
C SER A 54 2.68 6.27 -0.62
N PHE A 55 1.39 6.00 -0.78
CA PHE A 55 0.71 5.86 -2.07
C PHE A 55 -0.56 6.70 -2.07
N ASN A 56 -0.49 7.90 -2.65
CA ASN A 56 -1.55 8.92 -2.56
C ASN A 56 -2.39 9.09 -3.83
N GLY A 57 -2.22 8.23 -4.82
CA GLY A 57 -2.94 8.34 -6.09
C GLY A 57 -2.96 7.05 -6.88
N ALA A 58 -4.04 6.87 -7.65
CA ALA A 58 -4.20 5.75 -8.56
C ALA A 58 -4.67 6.26 -9.93
N TYR A 59 -4.03 5.76 -10.99
CA TYR A 59 -4.27 6.17 -12.37
C TYR A 59 -4.72 4.96 -13.18
N LEU A 60 -5.87 5.07 -13.85
CA LEU A 60 -6.40 3.98 -14.65
C LEU A 60 -5.68 3.90 -16.01
N LEU A 61 -5.22 2.72 -16.38
CA LEU A 61 -4.60 2.44 -17.67
C LEU A 61 -4.97 1.06 -18.19
N GLU A 62 -4.69 0.86 -19.47
CA GLU A 62 -4.81 -0.44 -20.12
C GLU A 62 -3.45 -1.16 -20.13
N ALA A 63 -3.42 -2.40 -19.64
CA ALA A 63 -2.25 -3.26 -19.62
C ALA A 63 -2.54 -4.61 -20.29
N TYR A 64 -1.63 -5.07 -21.13
CA TYR A 64 -1.64 -6.43 -21.64
C TYR A 64 -0.83 -7.32 -20.69
N ILE A 65 -1.37 -8.48 -20.33
CA ILE A 65 -0.65 -9.42 -19.47
C ILE A 65 0.17 -10.33 -20.37
N GLU A 66 1.50 -10.26 -20.26
CA GLU A 66 2.37 -11.17 -20.98
C GLU A 66 2.34 -12.52 -20.28
N ASP A 67 1.65 -13.47 -20.91
CA ASP A 67 1.62 -14.84 -20.47
C ASP A 67 2.78 -15.60 -21.10
N ALA A 68 3.86 -15.80 -20.34
CA ALA A 68 4.97 -16.62 -20.79
C ALA A 68 4.63 -18.12 -20.83
N ASN A 69 3.56 -18.57 -20.14
CA ASN A 69 2.95 -19.90 -20.18
C ASN A 69 1.90 -20.00 -19.06
N GLY A 70 0.61 -19.98 -19.43
CA GLY A 70 -0.53 -19.81 -18.53
C GLY A 70 -0.44 -20.42 -17.15
N PHE A 71 -0.54 -19.56 -16.13
CA PHE A 71 -0.87 -19.87 -14.73
C PHE A 71 -0.41 -21.25 -14.26
N ARG A 72 0.85 -21.60 -14.56
CA ARG A 72 1.51 -22.74 -13.95
C ARG A 72 2.24 -22.20 -12.74
N GLY A 73 1.64 -22.43 -11.57
CA GLY A 73 2.43 -22.53 -10.35
C GLY A 73 3.48 -23.62 -10.57
N ASP A 74 4.67 -23.23 -10.97
CA ASP A 74 5.84 -24.10 -11.17
C ASP A 74 7.06 -23.16 -11.27
N GLY A 75 8.02 -23.14 -10.35
CA GLY A 75 8.22 -23.91 -9.14
C GLY A 75 9.52 -23.42 -8.51
N ASP A 76 9.44 -23.10 -7.21
CA ASP A 76 10.58 -22.98 -6.30
C ASP A 76 11.75 -22.09 -6.76
N MET A 77 11.57 -20.77 -6.65
CA MET A 77 12.70 -19.85 -6.74
C MET A 77 13.46 -19.88 -5.40
N PHE A 78 14.54 -20.65 -5.34
CA PHE A 78 15.44 -20.68 -4.19
C PHE A 78 16.04 -19.28 -3.97
N SER A 79 15.47 -18.54 -3.03
CA SER A 79 16.09 -17.33 -2.48
C SER A 79 17.18 -17.75 -1.49
N LYS A 80 18.21 -16.91 -1.30
CA LYS A 80 19.40 -17.16 -0.46
C LYS A 80 19.05 -17.48 1.02
N PHE A 81 17.79 -17.33 1.41
CA PHE A 81 17.28 -17.59 2.77
C PHE A 81 16.09 -18.57 2.85
N GLY A 82 15.67 -19.22 1.74
CA GLY A 82 14.60 -20.23 1.76
C GLY A 82 13.74 -20.28 0.50
N VAL A 83 12.70 -21.11 0.54
CA VAL A 83 11.64 -21.21 -0.48
C VAL A 83 10.62 -20.11 -0.23
N ARG A 84 10.57 -19.10 -1.10
CA ARG A 84 9.49 -18.09 -1.13
C ARG A 84 8.76 -18.25 -2.46
N ILE A 85 7.46 -18.46 -2.41
CA ILE A 85 6.60 -18.52 -3.60
C ILE A 85 5.83 -17.21 -3.64
N SER A 86 6.26 -16.29 -4.50
CA SER A 86 5.50 -15.08 -4.84
C SER A 86 4.85 -15.25 -6.21
N ASP A 87 3.63 -14.77 -6.36
CA ASP A 87 2.99 -14.69 -7.67
C ASP A 87 3.73 -13.62 -8.48
N GLN A 88 4.26 -13.98 -9.64
CA GLN A 88 4.93 -13.05 -10.56
C GLN A 88 4.06 -12.85 -11.80
N VAL A 89 4.05 -11.64 -12.33
CA VAL A 89 3.32 -11.29 -13.56
C VAL A 89 4.08 -10.20 -14.32
N THR A 90 4.03 -10.26 -15.65
CA THR A 90 4.57 -9.21 -16.50
C THR A 90 3.42 -8.43 -17.15
N PHE A 91 3.33 -7.14 -16.84
CA PHE A 91 2.39 -6.22 -17.49
C PHE A 91 3.10 -5.46 -18.61
N ILE A 92 2.50 -5.44 -19.79
CA ILE A 92 2.93 -4.65 -20.94
C ILE A 92 2.00 -3.46 -21.07
N ILE A 93 2.53 -2.25 -20.94
CA ILE A 93 1.76 -1.01 -21.03
C ILE A 93 2.27 -0.14 -22.18
N SER A 94 1.39 0.65 -22.78
CA SER A 94 1.79 1.60 -23.83
C SER A 94 2.53 2.79 -23.23
N ARG A 95 3.65 3.19 -23.86
CA ARG A 95 4.41 4.38 -23.44
C ARG A 95 3.58 5.65 -23.59
N THR A 96 2.87 5.79 -24.72
CA THR A 96 2.03 6.97 -25.00
C THR A 96 0.93 7.12 -23.95
N ARG A 97 0.22 6.02 -23.65
CA ARG A 97 -0.85 6.04 -22.65
C ARG A 97 -0.33 6.29 -21.24
N PHE A 98 0.84 5.73 -20.90
CA PHE A 98 1.49 6.00 -19.63
C PHE A 98 1.82 7.49 -19.48
N THR A 99 2.38 8.11 -20.51
CA THR A 99 2.69 9.54 -20.47
C THR A 99 1.43 10.38 -20.26
N GLU A 100 0.38 10.14 -21.06
CA GLU A 100 -0.88 10.88 -20.98
C GLU A 100 -1.63 10.69 -19.65
N ALA A 101 -1.62 9.47 -19.09
CA ALA A 101 -2.42 9.11 -17.93
C ALA A 101 -1.68 9.34 -16.62
N VAL A 102 -0.37 9.08 -16.59
CA VAL A 102 0.44 9.05 -15.35
C VAL A 102 1.49 10.15 -15.36
N ASP A 103 2.44 10.12 -16.28
CA ASP A 103 3.62 11.01 -16.28
C ASP A 103 3.24 12.50 -16.23
N ASP A 104 2.24 12.91 -17.02
CA ASP A 104 1.76 14.29 -17.05
C ASP A 104 0.93 14.69 -15.82
N ASN A 105 0.45 13.72 -15.02
CA ASN A 105 -0.52 13.93 -13.93
C ASN A 105 0.00 13.50 -12.54
N ALA A 106 1.17 12.87 -12.47
CA ALA A 106 1.76 12.32 -11.25
C ALA A 106 3.16 12.89 -11.03
N THR A 107 3.60 12.95 -9.77
CA THR A 107 5.01 13.21 -9.46
C THR A 107 5.74 11.88 -9.35
N LEU A 108 6.47 11.52 -10.40
CA LEU A 108 7.26 10.29 -10.46
C LEU A 108 8.66 10.49 -9.86
N ILE A 109 9.24 9.41 -9.31
CA ILE A 109 10.64 9.43 -8.84
C ILE A 109 11.59 9.71 -10.01
N VAL A 110 11.38 9.01 -11.13
CA VAL A 110 12.02 9.30 -12.41
C VAL A 110 10.94 9.62 -13.43
N GLU A 111 10.98 10.85 -13.94
CA GLU A 111 10.06 11.34 -14.98
C GLU A 111 10.26 10.60 -16.31
N GLY A 112 9.20 10.40 -17.08
CA GLY A 112 9.26 9.80 -18.42
C GLY A 112 9.16 8.27 -18.46
N ARG A 113 9.05 7.58 -17.32
CA ARG A 113 8.94 6.12 -17.26
C ARG A 113 8.27 5.62 -15.98
N PRO A 114 7.72 4.39 -16.01
CA PRO A 114 7.40 3.67 -14.79
C PRO A 114 8.63 3.48 -13.90
N ASN A 115 8.43 3.48 -12.58
CA ASN A 115 9.51 3.28 -11.61
C ASN A 115 9.39 1.92 -10.92
N GLU A 116 10.53 1.37 -10.53
CA GLU A 116 10.57 0.24 -9.61
C GLU A 116 10.06 0.66 -8.22
N GLY A 117 9.32 -0.22 -7.56
CA GLY A 117 8.64 0.05 -6.28
C GLY A 117 7.26 0.70 -6.42
N ASP A 118 6.86 1.15 -7.61
CA ASP A 118 5.47 1.55 -7.87
C ASP A 118 4.56 0.31 -7.91
N LEU A 119 3.26 0.51 -7.63
CA LEU A 119 2.29 -0.59 -7.57
C LEU A 119 1.37 -0.62 -8.79
N ILE A 120 0.92 -1.82 -9.15
CA ILE A 120 -0.12 -2.09 -10.13
C ILE A 120 -1.21 -2.90 -9.45
N HIS A 121 -2.40 -2.31 -9.31
CA HIS A 121 -3.58 -3.03 -8.84
C HIS A 121 -4.37 -3.58 -10.02
N PHE A 122 -4.69 -4.87 -9.98
CA PHE A 122 -5.49 -5.56 -10.98
C PHE A 122 -6.88 -5.90 -10.43
N PRO A 123 -7.92 -5.09 -10.74
CA PRO A 123 -9.25 -5.22 -10.13
C PRO A 123 -9.90 -6.59 -10.37
N LEU A 124 -9.72 -7.18 -11.56
CA LEU A 124 -10.35 -8.47 -11.90
C LEU A 124 -9.88 -9.61 -10.98
N ALA A 125 -8.63 -9.57 -10.53
CA ALA A 125 -8.07 -10.56 -9.61
C ALA A 125 -8.10 -10.12 -8.15
N ASN A 126 -8.45 -8.86 -7.88
CA ASN A 126 -8.28 -8.18 -6.59
C ASN A 126 -6.89 -8.41 -5.99
N LYS A 127 -5.86 -8.18 -6.80
CA LYS A 127 -4.45 -8.34 -6.41
C LYS A 127 -3.66 -7.11 -6.78
N THR A 128 -2.75 -6.72 -5.90
CA THR A 128 -1.79 -5.64 -6.12
C THR A 128 -0.40 -6.23 -6.28
N PHE A 129 0.34 -5.72 -7.27
CA PHE A 129 1.69 -6.16 -7.59
C PHE A 129 2.64 -4.98 -7.50
N GLU A 130 3.86 -5.21 -7.02
CA GLU A 130 4.94 -4.24 -6.98
C GLU A 130 5.85 -4.43 -8.19
N ILE A 131 6.21 -3.34 -8.86
CA ILE A 131 7.12 -3.34 -10.00
C ILE A 131 8.54 -3.58 -9.50
N GLN A 132 9.08 -4.77 -9.75
CA GLN A 132 10.47 -5.11 -9.41
C GLN A 132 11.45 -4.62 -10.47
N PHE A 133 11.04 -4.61 -11.74
CA PHE A 133 11.91 -4.21 -12.82
C PHE A 133 11.14 -3.71 -14.04
N VAL A 134 11.57 -2.57 -14.57
CA VAL A 134 11.03 -1.98 -15.80
C VAL A 134 11.92 -2.33 -16.98
N GLU A 135 11.47 -3.28 -17.79
CA GLU A 135 12.10 -3.66 -19.04
C GLU A 135 11.92 -2.57 -20.10
N HIS A 136 13.06 -2.16 -20.66
CA HIS A 136 13.15 -1.12 -21.68
C HIS A 136 13.91 -1.58 -22.93
N GLU A 137 14.35 -2.84 -22.98
CA GLU A 137 15.18 -3.40 -24.07
C GLU A 137 14.50 -4.54 -24.84
N ILE A 138 13.36 -5.06 -24.35
CA ILE A 138 12.54 -6.09 -25.00
C ILE A 138 11.17 -5.43 -25.23
N PRO A 139 10.67 -5.23 -26.48
CA PRO A 139 10.89 -5.98 -27.71
C PRO A 139 11.71 -5.23 -28.76
N PHE A 140 12.23 -5.97 -29.73
CA PHE A 140 12.91 -5.51 -30.95
C PHE A 140 12.43 -4.12 -31.40
N TYR A 141 13.33 -3.14 -31.49
CA TYR A 141 13.05 -1.77 -31.94
C TYR A 141 12.43 -1.78 -33.34
N GLN A 142 11.11 -1.92 -33.42
CA GLN A 142 10.38 -1.81 -34.66
C GLN A 142 10.58 -0.38 -35.13
N LEU A 143 11.22 -0.22 -36.30
CA LEU A 143 11.49 1.09 -36.86
C LEU A 143 12.33 2.00 -35.93
N GLY A 144 13.17 1.42 -35.06
CA GLY A 144 14.07 2.19 -34.19
C GLY A 144 13.42 2.83 -32.96
N LYS A 145 12.15 2.54 -32.65
CA LYS A 145 11.42 3.09 -31.49
C LYS A 145 10.75 1.97 -30.69
N ILE A 146 10.68 2.14 -29.38
CA ILE A 146 9.93 1.24 -28.49
C ILE A 146 8.62 1.92 -28.12
N HIS A 147 7.52 1.18 -28.21
CA HIS A 147 6.17 1.68 -27.98
C HIS A 147 5.55 1.17 -26.68
N VAL A 148 6.21 0.24 -25.99
CA VAL A 148 5.74 -0.37 -24.74
C VAL A 148 6.77 -0.31 -23.61
N TRP A 149 6.31 -0.43 -22.38
CA TRP A 149 7.10 -0.79 -21.21
C TRP A 149 6.71 -2.20 -20.76
N GLY A 150 7.70 -3.05 -20.47
CA GLY A 150 7.48 -4.35 -19.84
C GLY A 150 7.73 -4.24 -18.34
N LEU A 151 6.73 -4.51 -17.51
CA LEU A 151 6.79 -4.33 -16.07
C LEU A 151 6.77 -5.70 -15.42
N ARG A 152 7.93 -6.17 -14.95
CA ARG A 152 8.02 -7.41 -14.18
C ARG A 152 7.66 -7.10 -12.75
N CYS A 153 6.59 -7.73 -12.29
CA CYS A 153 5.99 -7.44 -11.00
C CYS A 153 5.89 -8.70 -10.15
N GLU A 154 5.95 -8.52 -8.83
CA GLU A 154 5.66 -9.55 -7.83
C GLU A 154 4.48 -9.14 -6.97
N LEU A 155 3.79 -10.10 -6.35
CA LEU A 155 2.69 -9.80 -5.43
C LEU A 155 3.18 -8.86 -4.32
N PHE A 156 2.48 -7.74 -4.14
CA PHE A 156 2.79 -6.76 -3.11
C PHE A 156 2.51 -7.35 -1.72
N GLU A 157 3.47 -7.21 -0.82
CA GLU A 157 3.34 -7.56 0.59
C GLU A 157 3.29 -6.27 1.41
N TYR A 158 2.16 -6.04 2.08
CA TYR A 158 1.98 -4.89 2.97
C TYR A 158 2.93 -4.98 4.17
N SER A 159 3.67 -3.90 4.43
CA SER A 159 4.64 -3.71 5.50
C SER A 159 4.51 -2.31 6.12
N ASP A 160 3.28 -1.95 6.51
CA ASP A 160 2.91 -0.67 7.13
C ASP A 160 2.97 0.55 6.19
N GLU A 161 2.91 0.37 4.87
CA GLU A 161 2.81 1.50 3.94
C GLU A 161 1.51 2.29 4.12
N ASP A 162 1.57 3.61 3.91
CA ASP A 162 0.40 4.48 3.90
C ASP A 162 -0.28 4.45 2.53
N ILE A 163 -1.53 4.00 2.46
CA ILE A 163 -2.27 3.80 1.19
C ILE A 163 -3.56 4.61 1.20
N ASN A 164 -3.53 5.76 0.54
CA ASN A 164 -4.67 6.66 0.38
C ASN A 164 -4.82 7.10 -1.07
N THR A 165 -5.16 6.15 -1.93
CA THR A 165 -5.27 6.36 -3.37
C THR A 165 -6.62 6.95 -3.79
N GLY A 166 -7.62 6.90 -2.92
CA GLY A 166 -9.02 7.26 -3.21
C GLY A 166 -9.80 6.16 -3.93
N VAL A 167 -9.19 5.00 -4.17
CA VAL A 167 -9.84 3.81 -4.73
C VAL A 167 -10.05 2.80 -3.63
N ALA A 168 -11.32 2.58 -3.25
CA ALA A 168 -11.70 1.78 -2.09
C ALA A 168 -11.12 0.35 -2.09
N GLU A 169 -10.93 -0.27 -3.26
CA GLU A 169 -10.34 -1.63 -3.35
C GLU A 169 -8.84 -1.65 -3.03
N ILE A 170 -8.12 -0.56 -3.34
CA ILE A 170 -6.69 -0.42 -3.08
C ILE A 170 -6.48 0.00 -1.61
N ASP A 171 -7.22 1.00 -1.14
CA ASP A 171 -7.14 1.50 0.24
C ASP A 171 -7.60 0.41 1.25
N ALA A 172 -8.42 -0.55 0.81
CA ALA A 172 -8.78 -1.71 1.62
C ALA A 172 -7.58 -2.59 2.01
N ILE A 173 -6.46 -2.54 1.30
CA ILE A 173 -5.25 -3.31 1.63
C ILE A 173 -4.75 -2.88 3.01
N GLU A 174 -4.50 -1.59 3.19
CA GLU A 174 -4.09 -1.03 4.46
C GLU A 174 -5.14 -1.31 5.55
N LEU A 175 -6.42 -1.03 5.28
CA LEU A 175 -7.50 -1.28 6.25
C LEU A 175 -7.54 -2.73 6.74
N ASN A 176 -7.18 -3.70 5.90
CA ASN A 176 -7.22 -5.12 6.24
C ASN A 176 -5.96 -5.61 6.96
N PHE A 177 -4.79 -5.03 6.68
CA PHE A 177 -3.51 -5.56 7.14
C PHE A 177 -2.77 -4.70 8.17
N ALA A 178 -3.09 -3.41 8.28
CA ALA A 178 -2.47 -2.51 9.26
C ALA A 178 -2.64 -3.01 10.71
N ASN A 179 -1.84 -2.52 11.64
CA ASN A 179 -2.13 -2.71 13.06
C ASN A 179 -3.32 -1.85 13.48
N ALA A 180 -4.45 -2.45 13.86
CA ALA A 180 -5.58 -1.73 14.42
C ALA A 180 -5.79 -2.02 15.88
N ILE A 181 -6.24 -1.01 16.60
CA ILE A 181 -6.60 -1.13 18.00
C ILE A 181 -7.94 -0.45 18.27
N THR A 182 -8.56 -0.77 19.40
CA THR A 182 -9.83 -0.17 19.82
C THR A 182 -9.59 0.86 20.93
N VAL A 183 -9.99 2.10 20.69
CA VAL A 183 -10.15 3.15 21.69
C VAL A 183 -11.62 3.22 22.09
N THR A 184 -11.91 2.95 23.35
CA THR A 184 -13.26 3.07 23.90
C THR A 184 -13.45 4.48 24.46
N MET A 185 -14.48 5.15 23.99
CA MET A 185 -14.83 6.52 24.37
C MET A 185 -15.79 6.55 25.56
N ALA A 186 -15.69 7.59 26.37
CA ALA A 186 -16.65 7.92 27.41
C ALA A 186 -17.97 8.39 26.78
N SER A 187 -19.08 8.19 27.51
CA SER A 187 -20.39 8.70 27.08
C SER A 187 -20.41 10.23 27.05
N GLY A 188 -21.06 10.81 26.04
CA GLY A 188 -21.31 12.25 25.96
C GLY A 188 -20.41 13.04 25.01
N GLY A 189 -19.75 12.36 24.06
CA GLY A 189 -19.09 13.03 22.93
C GLY A 189 -20.07 13.66 21.93
N ALA A 190 -19.52 14.40 20.97
CA ALA A 190 -20.25 15.14 19.95
C ALA A 190 -19.84 14.69 18.55
N GLY A 191 -20.81 14.51 17.65
CA GLY A 191 -20.56 14.10 16.27
C GLY A 191 -20.16 12.63 16.13
N ASP A 192 -20.03 12.19 14.88
CA ASP A 192 -19.58 10.85 14.52
C ASP A 192 -18.30 10.95 13.70
N PHE A 193 -17.33 10.08 13.99
CA PHE A 193 -16.11 10.00 13.18
C PHE A 193 -16.43 9.41 11.80
N THR A 194 -15.73 9.89 10.78
CA THR A 194 -15.80 9.39 9.41
C THR A 194 -14.64 8.44 9.13
N VAL A 195 -14.92 7.29 8.50
CA VAL A 195 -13.87 6.33 8.10
C VAL A 195 -12.87 6.99 7.16
N GLY A 196 -11.58 6.73 7.39
CA GLY A 196 -10.46 7.29 6.65
C GLY A 196 -10.07 8.71 7.06
N GLU A 197 -10.71 9.32 8.06
CA GLU A 197 -10.23 10.59 8.60
C GLU A 197 -9.12 10.40 9.62
N THR A 198 -8.24 11.39 9.72
CA THR A 198 -7.27 11.49 10.81
C THR A 198 -7.94 12.06 12.07
N VAL A 199 -7.64 11.45 13.21
CA VAL A 199 -8.03 11.91 14.53
C VAL A 199 -6.80 12.31 15.34
N THR A 200 -6.93 13.38 16.12
CA THR A 200 -5.85 13.94 16.93
C THR A 200 -6.22 13.94 18.42
N GLY A 201 -5.32 13.41 19.25
CA GLY A 201 -5.41 13.47 20.71
C GLY A 201 -5.02 14.86 21.23
N GLY A 202 -5.91 15.50 22.01
CA GLY A 202 -5.71 16.87 22.48
C GLY A 202 -4.61 17.06 23.54
N THR A 203 -4.15 16.00 24.20
CA THR A 203 -3.06 16.07 25.20
C THR A 203 -1.80 15.40 24.69
N SER A 204 -1.92 14.22 24.08
CA SER A 204 -0.81 13.46 23.50
C SER A 204 -0.28 14.09 22.21
N ASN A 205 -1.14 14.79 21.45
CA ASN A 205 -0.94 15.13 20.04
C ASN A 205 -0.74 13.90 19.15
N THR A 206 -1.06 12.69 19.64
CA THR A 206 -1.02 11.47 18.84
C THR A 206 -2.08 11.55 17.75
N THR A 207 -1.68 11.21 16.53
CA THR A 207 -2.54 11.08 15.37
C THR A 207 -2.80 9.62 15.05
N ALA A 208 -3.94 9.34 14.44
CA ALA A 208 -4.33 8.02 13.98
C ALA A 208 -5.41 8.13 12.90
N ASP A 209 -5.55 7.12 12.05
CA ASP A 209 -6.62 7.10 11.04
C ASP A 209 -7.78 6.21 11.47
N VAL A 210 -9.01 6.67 11.20
CA VAL A 210 -10.22 5.98 11.61
C VAL A 210 -10.52 4.82 10.66
N LYS A 211 -10.35 3.59 11.15
CA LYS A 211 -10.82 2.40 10.44
C LYS A 211 -12.33 2.21 10.57
N SER A 212 -12.88 2.35 11.78
CA SER A 212 -14.33 2.26 12.00
C SER A 212 -14.76 2.94 13.30
N TRP A 213 -16.02 3.37 13.32
CA TRP A 213 -16.63 4.03 14.47
C TRP A 213 -18.03 3.47 14.74
N ASP A 214 -18.31 3.18 16.01
CA ASP A 214 -19.64 2.81 16.49
C ASP A 214 -20.04 3.74 17.66
N SER A 215 -20.94 4.68 17.39
CA SER A 215 -21.44 5.63 18.38
C SER A 215 -22.39 5.03 19.42
N ALA A 216 -22.97 3.85 19.16
CA ALA A 216 -23.81 3.17 20.13
C ALA A 216 -22.98 2.50 21.23
N THR A 217 -21.81 1.95 20.87
CA THR A 217 -20.89 1.32 21.83
C THR A 217 -19.72 2.23 22.25
N GLY A 218 -19.53 3.37 21.57
CA GLY A 218 -18.42 4.29 21.80
C GLY A 218 -17.07 3.70 21.39
N LYS A 219 -17.04 2.75 20.44
CA LYS A 219 -15.82 2.09 20.00
C LYS A 219 -15.28 2.74 18.75
N LEU A 220 -14.08 3.29 18.86
CA LEU A 220 -13.29 3.78 17.74
C LEU A 220 -12.18 2.79 17.46
N ILE A 221 -12.13 2.24 16.25
CA ILE A 221 -11.01 1.43 15.79
C ILE A 221 -10.13 2.32 14.92
N VAL A 222 -8.85 2.41 15.26
CA VAL A 222 -7.88 3.22 14.53
C VAL A 222 -6.65 2.43 14.10
N ILE A 223 -6.02 2.90 13.02
CA ILE A 223 -4.77 2.42 12.41
C ILE A 223 -3.76 3.58 12.30
N ASN A 224 -2.56 3.32 11.78
CA ASN A 224 -1.54 4.33 11.46
C ASN A 224 -1.23 5.31 12.60
N ARG A 225 -1.11 4.78 13.81
CA ARG A 225 -0.88 5.60 15.00
C ARG A 225 0.58 6.02 15.09
N ASP A 226 0.83 7.32 15.25
CA ASP A 226 2.18 7.86 15.47
C ASP A 226 2.66 7.73 16.93
N GLY A 227 1.77 7.30 17.83
CA GLY A 227 2.05 7.22 19.26
C GLY A 227 0.95 6.54 20.08
N ARG A 228 0.95 6.86 21.38
CA ARG A 228 -0.01 6.35 22.36
C ARG A 228 -0.89 7.48 22.88
N PHE A 229 -2.19 7.32 22.70
CA PHE A 229 -3.17 8.18 23.35
C PHE A 229 -3.03 8.14 24.88
N THR A 230 -3.11 9.32 25.48
CA THR A 230 -3.24 9.48 26.93
C THR A 230 -4.69 9.29 27.35
N ILE A 231 -4.90 8.75 28.55
CA ILE A 231 -6.24 8.53 29.09
C ILE A 231 -6.36 9.30 30.42
N PRO A 232 -7.42 10.09 30.63
CA PRO A 232 -8.41 10.51 29.63
C PRO A 232 -7.86 11.65 28.76
N GLU A 233 -8.21 11.68 27.48
CA GLU A 233 -7.99 12.84 26.61
C GLU A 233 -9.11 13.02 25.59
N THR A 234 -9.25 14.23 25.04
CA THR A 234 -10.20 14.49 23.96
C THR A 234 -9.59 14.13 22.62
N ILE A 235 -10.22 13.21 21.89
CA ILE A 235 -9.87 12.84 20.52
C ILE A 235 -10.80 13.61 19.58
N THR A 236 -10.21 14.32 18.62
CA THR A 236 -10.95 15.17 17.66
C THR A 236 -10.69 14.71 16.23
N GLY A 237 -11.73 14.56 15.42
CA GLY A 237 -11.62 14.24 13.99
C GLY A 237 -11.41 15.49 13.14
N ASP A 238 -10.46 15.42 12.21
CA ASP A 238 -10.05 16.57 11.40
C ASP A 238 -11.11 16.97 10.36
N THR A 239 -11.85 15.99 9.81
CA THR A 239 -12.87 16.24 8.79
C THR A 239 -14.26 16.39 9.41
N SER A 240 -14.62 15.46 10.32
CA SER A 240 -15.93 15.42 10.96
C SER A 240 -16.10 16.46 12.07
N SER A 241 -14.99 16.98 12.63
CA SER A 241 -14.98 17.74 13.88
C SER A 241 -15.64 16.98 15.05
N ALA A 242 -15.79 15.66 14.96
CA ALA A 242 -16.29 14.84 16.04
C ALA A 242 -15.32 14.90 17.21
N SER A 243 -15.85 14.93 18.44
CA SER A 243 -15.06 15.13 19.65
C SER A 243 -15.55 14.22 20.76
N TRP A 244 -14.70 13.28 21.17
CA TRP A 244 -15.00 12.27 22.17
C TRP A 244 -13.86 12.16 23.19
N THR A 245 -14.18 11.88 24.45
CA THR A 245 -13.16 11.68 25.49
C THR A 245 -12.78 10.21 25.57
N SER A 246 -11.50 9.88 25.48
CA SER A 246 -10.99 8.52 25.65
C SER A 246 -11.20 8.02 27.08
N ALA A 247 -11.65 6.77 27.23
CA ALA A 247 -11.90 6.14 28.52
C ALA A 247 -11.03 4.90 28.76
N ASN A 248 -10.80 4.10 27.72
CA ASN A 248 -9.97 2.91 27.78
C ASN A 248 -9.35 2.67 26.40
N TYR A 249 -8.11 2.18 26.36
CA TYR A 249 -7.41 1.81 25.15
C TYR A 249 -6.50 0.60 25.45
N ASN A 250 -6.30 -0.30 24.48
CA ASN A 250 -5.37 -1.43 24.62
C ASN A 250 -4.46 -1.50 23.40
N THR A 251 -3.16 -1.28 23.61
CA THR A 251 -2.14 -1.26 22.55
C THR A 251 -1.74 -2.65 22.07
N LEU A 252 -2.02 -3.69 22.85
CA LEU A 252 -1.59 -5.07 22.60
C LEU A 252 -2.64 -5.89 21.86
N ASN A 253 -3.88 -5.41 21.81
CA ASN A 253 -4.98 -6.10 21.16
C ASN A 253 -5.14 -5.61 19.72
N ASN A 254 -4.40 -6.23 18.79
CA ASN A 254 -4.62 -6.00 17.37
C ASN A 254 -5.96 -6.62 16.96
N VAL A 255 -6.87 -5.81 16.42
CA VAL A 255 -8.22 -6.25 16.02
C VAL A 255 -8.38 -6.38 14.50
N ASN A 256 -7.31 -6.16 13.73
CA ASN A 256 -7.35 -6.22 12.27
C ASN A 256 -7.23 -7.63 11.70
N THR A 257 -6.42 -8.47 12.34
CA THR A 257 -6.41 -9.88 11.99
C THR A 257 -7.50 -10.58 12.79
N SER A 258 -8.14 -11.61 12.21
CA SER A 258 -8.98 -12.47 13.03
C SER A 258 -8.11 -12.99 14.18
N ASP A 259 -8.56 -12.83 15.43
CA ASP A 259 -7.93 -13.16 16.74
C ASP A 259 -7.16 -14.50 16.84
N THR A 260 -7.17 -15.28 15.76
CA THR A 260 -6.46 -16.53 15.51
C THR A 260 -4.96 -16.41 15.20
N ILE A 261 -4.45 -15.24 14.78
CA ILE A 261 -3.01 -15.09 14.48
C ILE A 261 -2.28 -14.13 15.44
N ASP A 262 -2.97 -13.10 15.95
CA ASP A 262 -2.39 -12.17 16.92
C ASP A 262 -2.66 -12.61 18.36
N SER A 263 -1.67 -13.28 18.96
CA SER A 263 -1.81 -13.83 20.32
C SER A 263 -1.27 -12.91 21.43
N ASN A 264 -0.75 -11.71 21.11
CA ASN A 264 -0.07 -10.84 22.07
C ASN A 264 -0.92 -10.54 23.32
N TRP A 265 -2.18 -10.14 23.12
CA TRP A 265 -3.11 -9.90 24.22
C TRP A 265 -3.46 -11.15 25.02
N THR A 266 -3.65 -12.29 24.33
CA THR A 266 -3.94 -13.57 24.98
C THR A 266 -2.76 -14.05 25.81
N ILE A 267 -1.53 -13.88 25.29
CA ILE A 267 -0.29 -14.22 25.99
C ILE A 267 -0.15 -13.37 27.25
N GLU A 268 -0.37 -12.06 27.16
CA GLU A 268 -0.35 -11.16 28.33
C GLU A 268 -1.36 -11.62 29.39
N THR A 269 -2.61 -11.82 28.97
CA THR A 269 -3.70 -12.25 29.88
C THR A 269 -3.40 -13.60 30.55
N GLN A 270 -2.78 -14.53 29.83
CA GLN A 270 -2.41 -15.84 30.38
C GLN A 270 -1.16 -15.79 31.26
N ALA A 271 -0.19 -14.94 30.93
CA ALA A 271 1.03 -14.76 31.71
C ALA A 271 0.73 -14.25 33.12
N ASP A 272 -0.22 -13.31 33.26
CA ASP A 272 -0.70 -12.81 34.55
C ASP A 272 -1.31 -13.90 35.45
N GLY A 273 -1.85 -14.97 34.85
CA GLY A 273 -2.36 -16.12 35.58
C GLY A 273 -1.28 -17.09 36.07
N ILE A 274 -0.04 -16.95 35.57
CA ILE A 274 1.10 -17.83 35.88
C ILE A 274 2.07 -17.13 36.84
N VAL A 275 2.37 -15.85 36.60
CA VAL A 275 3.35 -15.08 37.36
C VAL A 275 2.67 -13.87 38.00
N ASP A 276 2.61 -13.87 39.32
CA ASP A 276 1.99 -12.81 40.12
C ASP A 276 2.99 -11.68 40.39
N PHE A 277 2.76 -10.51 39.76
CA PHE A 277 3.55 -9.29 39.96
C PHE A 277 2.87 -8.25 40.87
N THR A 278 1.86 -8.64 41.66
CA THR A 278 1.12 -7.70 42.54
C THR A 278 1.99 -7.02 43.60
N GLU A 279 3.08 -7.67 44.04
CA GLU A 279 4.06 -7.08 44.97
C GLU A 279 5.17 -6.27 44.26
N GLY A 280 5.16 -6.20 42.94
CA GLY A 280 6.09 -5.45 42.11
C GLY A 280 6.83 -6.32 41.10
N ASN A 281 6.88 -5.87 39.84
CA ASN A 281 7.60 -6.57 38.77
C ASN A 281 9.12 -6.33 38.89
N PRO A 282 9.94 -7.36 39.18
CA PRO A 282 11.39 -7.23 39.30
C PRO A 282 12.11 -7.00 37.96
N PHE A 283 11.39 -7.09 36.84
CA PHE A 283 11.90 -6.93 35.48
C PHE A 283 11.57 -5.56 34.85
N GLY A 284 10.82 -4.69 35.53
CA GLY A 284 10.50 -3.33 35.07
C GLY A 284 9.01 -3.01 35.09
N GLU A 285 8.65 -1.73 34.92
CA GLU A 285 7.24 -1.27 34.96
C GLU A 285 6.48 -1.44 33.64
N PHE A 286 7.17 -1.78 32.54
CA PHE A 286 6.55 -2.03 31.24
C PHE A 286 6.06 -3.48 31.15
N GLY A 287 4.79 -3.68 30.78
CA GLY A 287 4.14 -5.01 30.80
C GLY A 287 3.70 -5.46 32.20
N ASN A 288 3.40 -4.51 33.09
CA ASN A 288 2.76 -4.78 34.39
C ASN A 288 1.25 -4.53 34.29
N SER A 289 0.45 -5.30 35.03
CA SER A 289 -1.01 -5.13 35.11
C SER A 289 -1.34 -3.67 35.40
N GLY A 290 -2.08 -3.03 34.47
CA GLY A 290 -2.50 -1.64 34.56
C GLY A 290 -1.66 -0.62 33.77
N GLY A 291 -0.50 -1.01 33.22
CA GLY A 291 0.27 -0.19 32.28
C GLY A 291 -0.15 -0.37 30.81
N THR A 292 -0.91 -1.43 30.53
CA THR A 292 -1.43 -1.83 29.21
C THR A 292 -2.90 -1.44 28.99
N ILE A 293 -3.46 -0.64 29.91
CA ILE A 293 -4.70 0.14 29.78
C ILE A 293 -4.31 1.57 29.44
#